data_AF-A0A951NK30-F1
#
_entry.id   AF-A0A951NK30-F1
#
_cell.length_a   1.000
_cell.length_b   1.000
_cell.length_c   1.000
_cell.angle_alpha   90.00
_cell.angle_beta   90.00
_cell.angle_gamma   90.00
#
_symmetry.space_group_name_H-M   'P 1'
#
loop_
_entity.id
_entity.type
_entity.pdbx_description
1 polymer ?
#
loop_
_entity_poly.entity_id
_entity_poly.type
_entity_poly.pdbx_seq_one_letter_code
_entity_poly.pdbx_strand_id
1 'polypeptide(L)'
;MSIRSTPQEPPVASELRPEAALPPAATQPPQGQDLARPEESVGVEQGEGFPSGRRVRARLARLTAAKAGGTPPVLEPLTRTIRASHPKADQRAVVRAYAVAEQCHEGQTRRSGDPYITHPLAVATILAELGMDTTTLVAALLHDTVEDTNFSLEDVARDFGADVAHLVDGVTKLDKVQFG
;
A
#
# COMPACT_ATOMS: atom_id res chain seq x y z
N MET A 1 65.78 -23.26 -19.68
CA MET A 1 65.03 -22.27 -18.87
C MET A 1 63.70 -22.04 -19.56
N SER A 2 62.65 -22.65 -19.03
CA SER A 2 61.30 -22.71 -19.61
C SER A 2 60.54 -21.41 -19.39
N ILE A 3 60.09 -20.78 -20.47
CA ILE A 3 59.04 -19.76 -20.42
C ILE A 3 57.70 -20.42 -20.75
N ARG A 4 56.75 -20.29 -19.83
CA ARG A 4 55.45 -20.97 -19.81
C ARG A 4 54.52 -20.37 -20.86
N SER A 5 53.94 -21.23 -21.70
CA SER A 5 52.79 -20.90 -22.55
C SER A 5 51.56 -20.59 -21.68
N THR A 6 50.94 -19.45 -21.91
CA THR A 6 49.59 -19.12 -21.43
C THR A 6 48.54 -19.77 -22.34
N PRO A 7 47.50 -20.46 -21.81
CA PRO A 7 46.36 -20.88 -22.63
C PRO A 7 45.48 -19.69 -22.99
N GLN A 8 45.11 -19.59 -24.27
CA GLN A 8 44.13 -18.65 -24.81
C GLN A 8 42.73 -19.25 -24.60
N GLU A 9 41.85 -18.55 -23.89
CA GLU A 9 40.44 -18.97 -23.75
C GLU A 9 39.65 -18.74 -25.06
N PRO A 10 38.70 -19.64 -25.40
CA PRO A 10 37.85 -19.46 -26.58
C PRO A 10 36.74 -18.42 -26.32
N PRO A 11 36.23 -17.73 -27.36
CA PRO A 11 35.15 -16.76 -27.20
C PRO A 11 33.82 -17.47 -26.89
N VAL A 12 33.15 -17.02 -25.83
CA VAL A 12 31.80 -17.46 -25.45
C VAL A 12 30.81 -16.94 -26.48
N ALA A 13 30.08 -17.86 -27.11
CA ALA A 13 29.02 -17.56 -28.06
C ALA A 13 27.88 -16.79 -27.35
N SER A 14 27.51 -15.64 -27.93
CA SER A 14 26.35 -14.84 -27.55
C SER A 14 25.07 -15.57 -27.98
N GLU A 15 24.49 -16.36 -27.08
CA GLU A 15 23.15 -16.92 -27.29
C GLU A 15 22.10 -15.84 -27.06
N LEU A 16 21.42 -15.44 -28.15
CA LEU A 16 20.21 -14.63 -28.11
C LEU A 16 19.13 -15.37 -27.31
N ARG A 17 18.65 -14.75 -26.23
CA ARG A 17 17.41 -15.18 -25.57
C ARG A 17 16.20 -14.69 -26.38
N PRO A 18 15.15 -15.51 -26.56
CA PRO A 18 13.95 -15.09 -27.24
C PRO A 18 13.15 -14.09 -26.39
N GLU A 19 12.73 -13.02 -27.06
CA GLU A 19 11.86 -11.95 -26.57
C GLU A 19 10.50 -12.55 -26.14
N ALA A 20 10.21 -12.52 -24.84
CA ALA A 20 8.91 -12.91 -24.32
C ALA A 20 7.91 -11.81 -24.67
N ALA A 21 7.03 -12.12 -25.63
CA ALA A 21 5.98 -11.24 -26.12
C ALA A 21 5.05 -10.77 -24.99
N LEU A 22 4.85 -9.46 -24.90
CA LEU A 22 3.78 -8.83 -24.13
C LEU A 22 2.41 -9.25 -24.70
N PRO A 23 1.41 -9.62 -23.89
CA PRO A 23 0.04 -9.75 -24.37
C PRO A 23 -0.56 -8.36 -24.70
N PRO A 24 -1.37 -8.22 -25.76
CA PRO A 24 -1.87 -6.94 -26.22
C PRO A 24 -2.95 -6.36 -25.31
N ALA A 25 -2.97 -5.02 -25.25
CA ALA A 25 -4.00 -4.23 -24.62
C ALA A 25 -5.31 -4.20 -25.43
N ALA A 26 -6.39 -3.91 -24.68
CA ALA A 26 -7.73 -3.46 -25.09
C ALA A 26 -8.74 -4.53 -25.54
N THR A 27 -9.93 -4.53 -24.90
CA THR A 27 -11.22 -4.13 -25.52
C THR A 27 -12.36 -4.20 -24.48
N GLN A 28 -13.01 -3.06 -24.19
CA GLN A 28 -14.44 -3.00 -23.79
C GLN A 28 -15.22 -2.44 -25.00
N PRO A 29 -16.57 -2.43 -25.03
CA PRO A 29 -17.61 -3.39 -24.62
C PRO A 29 -18.57 -3.69 -25.82
N PRO A 30 -19.76 -4.32 -25.64
CA PRO A 30 -20.99 -3.52 -25.61
C PRO A 30 -22.12 -4.02 -24.66
N GLN A 31 -23.19 -3.21 -24.60
CA GLN A 31 -24.33 -3.15 -23.66
C GLN A 31 -25.55 -4.03 -24.03
N GLY A 32 -26.46 -4.22 -23.05
CA GLY A 32 -27.90 -4.55 -23.19
C GLY A 32 -28.22 -6.05 -22.99
N GLN A 33 -29.21 -6.49 -22.19
CA GLN A 33 -30.65 -6.16 -22.14
C GLN A 33 -31.20 -6.51 -20.72
N ASP A 34 -31.91 -5.60 -20.06
CA ASP A 34 -33.39 -5.51 -19.87
C ASP A 34 -34.05 -6.71 -19.17
N LEU A 35 -34.74 -6.45 -18.06
CA LEU A 35 -36.12 -6.91 -17.78
C LEU A 35 -36.62 -6.46 -16.38
N ALA A 36 -37.76 -5.76 -16.43
CA ALA A 36 -38.86 -5.71 -15.47
C ALA A 36 -38.89 -4.69 -14.30
N ARG A 37 -39.82 -3.74 -14.48
CA ARG A 37 -40.56 -2.82 -13.58
C ARG A 37 -41.47 -3.55 -12.56
N PRO A 38 -42.04 -2.92 -11.50
CA PRO A 38 -42.96 -1.74 -11.52
C PRO A 38 -42.59 -0.61 -10.53
N GLU A 39 -42.74 0.68 -10.88
CA GLU A 39 -43.93 1.55 -10.72
C GLU A 39 -44.37 1.74 -9.24
N GLU A 40 -44.04 2.89 -8.64
CA GLU A 40 -45.01 3.61 -7.82
C GLU A 40 -44.70 5.12 -7.76
N SER A 41 -45.79 5.87 -7.73
CA SER A 41 -46.00 7.20 -8.28
C SER A 41 -45.67 8.37 -7.34
N VAL A 42 -45.25 9.45 -8.00
CA VAL A 42 -45.12 10.81 -7.48
C VAL A 42 -46.51 11.42 -7.19
N GLY A 43 -46.65 12.07 -6.05
CA GLY A 43 -47.66 13.10 -5.79
C GLY A 43 -46.99 14.46 -5.58
N VAL A 44 -47.13 15.36 -6.55
CA VAL A 44 -46.85 16.80 -6.47
C VAL A 44 -48.10 17.47 -5.94
N GLU A 45 -48.00 18.44 -5.02
CA GLU A 45 -48.82 19.66 -5.06
C GLU A 45 -48.03 20.88 -4.55
N GLN A 46 -48.16 21.98 -5.28
CA GLN A 46 -47.51 23.27 -5.11
C GLN A 46 -48.35 24.17 -4.18
N GLY A 47 -47.71 25.12 -3.49
CA GLY A 47 -48.43 26.18 -2.78
C GLY A 47 -47.50 27.21 -2.15
N GLU A 48 -47.46 28.40 -2.74
CA GLU A 48 -46.65 29.56 -2.39
C GLU A 48 -46.93 30.15 -1.00
N GLY A 49 -45.89 30.76 -0.40
CA GLY A 49 -46.04 31.65 0.76
C GLY A 49 -44.71 32.03 1.44
N PHE A 50 -44.17 33.22 1.13
CA PHE A 50 -43.28 33.98 2.03
C PHE A 50 -44.15 34.98 2.84
N PRO A 51 -43.73 35.56 3.99
CA PRO A 51 -42.35 35.71 4.50
C PRO A 51 -42.16 35.52 6.03
N SER A 52 -40.90 35.71 6.46
CA SER A 52 -40.46 36.16 7.79
C SER A 52 -40.39 35.14 8.94
N GLY A 53 -39.17 34.85 9.39
CA GLY A 53 -38.95 34.16 10.67
C GLY A 53 -37.59 33.51 10.84
N ARG A 54 -36.61 34.27 11.36
CA ARG A 54 -35.46 33.80 12.18
C ARG A 54 -34.63 32.62 11.62
N ARG A 55 -33.51 33.00 10.99
CA ARG A 55 -32.27 32.21 10.95
C ARG A 55 -31.97 31.64 12.35
N VAL A 56 -31.61 30.36 12.39
CA VAL A 56 -30.72 29.64 13.35
C VAL A 56 -31.31 28.24 13.54
N ARG A 57 -30.93 27.29 12.67
CA ARG A 57 -30.96 25.83 12.93
C ARG A 57 -30.17 25.00 11.90
N ALA A 58 -29.17 25.59 11.24
CA ALA A 58 -28.24 24.88 10.36
C ALA A 58 -26.86 24.66 11.01
N ARG A 59 -26.84 24.30 12.31
CA ARG A 59 -25.60 24.03 13.07
C ARG A 59 -25.72 22.89 14.09
N LEU A 60 -26.48 21.83 13.78
CA LEU A 60 -26.45 20.61 14.61
C LEU A 60 -26.09 19.33 13.83
N ALA A 61 -25.97 19.39 12.50
CA ALA A 61 -25.51 18.26 11.68
C ALA A 61 -23.96 18.20 11.50
N ARG A 62 -23.20 18.90 12.35
CA ARG A 62 -21.74 19.04 12.21
C ARG A 62 -20.97 18.86 13.53
N LEU A 63 -21.44 17.95 14.39
CA LEU A 63 -20.74 17.55 15.62
C LEU A 63 -20.32 16.07 15.65
N THR A 64 -20.63 15.28 14.62
CA THR A 64 -20.20 13.87 14.53
C THR A 64 -19.18 13.59 13.43
N ALA A 65 -18.82 14.58 12.61
CA ALA A 65 -17.82 14.45 11.54
C ALA A 65 -16.36 14.64 12.02
N ALA A 66 -16.09 14.39 13.30
CA ALA A 66 -14.78 14.58 13.92
C ALA A 66 -14.32 13.31 14.66
N LYS A 67 -14.24 12.16 13.97
CA LYS A 67 -13.42 11.01 14.41
C LYS A 67 -13.13 10.02 13.27
N ALA A 68 -12.63 10.48 12.13
CA ALA A 68 -11.99 9.60 11.13
C ALA A 68 -10.47 9.42 11.42
N GLY A 69 -10.06 9.53 12.68
CA GLY A 69 -8.66 9.44 13.13
C GLY A 69 -8.46 8.32 14.15
N GLY A 70 -9.03 7.15 13.87
CA GLY A 70 -8.83 5.94 14.67
C GLY A 70 -7.80 5.03 14.01
N THR A 71 -7.06 4.29 14.83
CA THR A 71 -6.24 3.18 14.35
C THR A 71 -7.16 2.11 13.74
N PRO A 72 -6.91 1.64 12.50
CA PRO A 72 -7.62 0.50 11.93
C PRO A 72 -7.64 -0.69 12.90
N PRO A 73 -8.76 -1.40 13.09
CA PRO A 73 -8.83 -2.54 14.03
C PRO A 73 -7.76 -3.60 13.78
N VAL A 74 -7.39 -3.81 12.52
CA VAL A 74 -6.34 -4.73 12.09
C VAL A 74 -4.94 -4.36 12.63
N LEU A 75 -4.71 -3.09 12.95
CA LEU A 75 -3.46 -2.61 13.56
C LEU A 75 -3.48 -2.65 15.10
N GLU A 76 -4.60 -2.96 15.75
CA GLU A 76 -4.68 -2.98 17.21
C GLU A 76 -3.66 -3.95 17.85
N PRO A 77 -3.42 -5.17 17.32
CA PRO A 77 -2.38 -6.06 17.84
C PRO A 77 -0.98 -5.43 17.74
N LEU A 78 -0.61 -4.92 16.56
CA LEU A 78 0.68 -4.29 16.32
C LEU A 78 0.90 -3.07 17.24
N THR A 79 -0.07 -2.16 17.30
CA THR A 79 0.01 -0.95 18.14
C THR A 79 0.03 -1.24 19.63
N ARG A 80 -0.57 -2.36 20.07
CA ARG A 80 -0.43 -2.86 21.45
C ARG A 80 1.00 -3.31 21.72
N THR A 81 1.60 -4.10 20.83
CA THR A 81 2.99 -4.55 20.96
C THR A 81 3.96 -3.38 21.00
N ILE A 82 3.79 -2.41 20.09
CA ILE A 82 4.62 -1.19 20.08
C ILE A 82 4.47 -0.41 21.40
N ARG A 83 3.26 -0.28 21.96
CA ARG A 83 3.05 0.40 23.26
C ARG A 83 3.78 -0.30 24.40
N ALA A 84 3.85 -1.63 24.37
CA ALA A 84 4.52 -2.42 25.39
C ALA A 84 6.05 -2.30 25.31
N SER A 85 6.60 -2.41 24.10
CA SER A 85 8.06 -2.38 23.87
C SER A 85 8.63 -0.96 23.86
N HIS A 86 7.89 -0.01 23.29
CA HIS A 86 8.31 1.38 23.07
C HIS A 86 7.22 2.38 23.50
N PRO A 87 7.02 2.62 24.81
CA PRO A 87 5.91 3.46 25.31
C PRO A 87 5.92 4.92 24.83
N LYS A 88 7.07 5.40 24.35
CA LYS A 88 7.26 6.78 23.85
C LYS A 88 7.21 6.88 22.32
N ALA A 89 7.04 5.77 21.61
CA ALA A 89 7.02 5.75 20.15
C ALA A 89 5.77 6.47 19.61
N ASP A 90 5.97 7.33 18.60
CA ASP A 90 4.85 7.88 17.84
C ASP A 90 4.35 6.88 16.79
N GLN A 91 3.21 6.26 17.08
CA GLN A 91 2.61 5.25 16.22
C GLN A 91 1.93 5.82 14.98
N ARG A 92 1.81 7.16 14.88
CA ARG A 92 1.19 7.80 13.71
C ARG A 92 1.93 7.45 12.43
N ALA A 93 3.26 7.34 12.47
CA ALA A 93 4.05 6.96 11.32
C ALA A 93 3.71 5.53 10.84
N VAL A 94 3.54 4.58 11.77
CA VAL A 94 3.14 3.19 11.47
C VAL A 94 1.75 3.13 10.84
N VAL A 95 0.78 3.86 11.41
CA VAL A 95 -0.59 3.88 10.87
C VAL A 95 -0.62 4.49 9.46
N ARG A 96 0.14 5.57 9.22
CA ARG A 96 0.25 6.16 7.88
C ARG A 96 0.94 5.21 6.90
N ALA A 97 2.02 4.55 7.31
CA ALA A 97 2.74 3.59 6.46
C ALA A 97 1.85 2.42 6.06
N TYR A 98 1.06 1.89 7.00
CA TYR A 98 0.07 0.85 6.70
C TYR A 98 -0.96 1.32 5.66
N ALA A 99 -1.51 2.53 5.81
CA ALA A 99 -2.49 3.04 4.85
C ALA A 99 -1.89 3.23 3.45
N VAL A 100 -0.64 3.69 3.35
CA VAL A 100 0.07 3.79 2.07
C VAL A 100 0.29 2.40 1.48
N ALA A 101 0.78 1.44 2.25
CA ALA A 101 1.01 0.09 1.77
C ALA A 101 -0.29 -0.61 1.34
N GLU A 102 -1.37 -0.45 2.09
CA GLU A 102 -2.69 -0.99 1.75
C GLU A 102 -3.18 -0.44 0.41
N GLN A 103 -3.04 0.87 0.20
CA GLN A 103 -3.42 1.52 -1.05
C GLN A 103 -2.53 1.09 -2.22
N CYS A 104 -1.21 1.03 -2.02
CA CYS A 104 -0.25 0.62 -3.06
C CYS A 104 -0.50 -0.82 -3.53
N HIS A 105 -0.90 -1.71 -2.62
CA HIS A 105 -1.20 -3.11 -2.91
C HIS A 105 -2.70 -3.39 -3.10
N GLU A 106 -3.54 -2.37 -3.34
CA GLU A 106 -4.96 -2.56 -3.59
C GLU A 106 -5.19 -3.47 -4.81
N GLY A 107 -6.08 -4.45 -4.67
CA GLY A 107 -6.36 -5.43 -5.72
C GLY A 107 -5.29 -6.52 -5.90
N GLN A 108 -4.18 -6.46 -5.18
CA GLN A 108 -3.16 -7.50 -5.19
C GLN A 108 -3.47 -8.59 -4.16
N THR A 109 -3.23 -9.85 -4.53
CA THR A 109 -3.47 -11.02 -3.68
C THR A 109 -2.23 -11.89 -3.56
N ARG A 110 -2.01 -12.49 -2.38
CA ARG A 110 -0.98 -13.51 -2.18
C ARG A 110 -1.36 -14.80 -2.88
N ARG A 111 -0.40 -15.73 -3.00
CA ARG A 111 -0.65 -17.11 -3.50
C ARG A 111 -1.71 -17.86 -2.69
N SER A 112 -1.94 -17.50 -1.43
CA SER A 112 -2.99 -18.06 -0.58
C SER A 112 -4.41 -17.56 -0.93
N GLY A 113 -4.52 -16.47 -1.70
CA GLY A 113 -5.78 -15.78 -1.98
C GLY A 113 -6.07 -14.60 -1.04
N ASP A 114 -5.30 -14.42 0.04
CA ASP A 114 -5.46 -13.30 0.96
C ASP A 114 -4.99 -11.98 0.32
N PRO A 115 -5.52 -10.81 0.75
CA PRO A 115 -5.01 -9.50 0.34
C PRO A 115 -3.50 -9.36 0.61
N TYR A 116 -2.76 -8.77 -0.33
CA TYR A 116 -1.30 -8.69 -0.23
C TYR A 116 -0.80 -7.97 1.02
N ILE A 117 -1.52 -6.92 1.47
CA ILE A 117 -1.22 -6.14 2.68
C ILE A 117 -1.04 -7.00 3.96
N THR A 118 -1.60 -8.22 3.97
CA THR A 118 -1.41 -9.17 5.07
C THR A 118 0.06 -9.55 5.28
N HIS A 119 0.89 -9.55 4.23
CA HIS A 119 2.29 -9.89 4.33
C HIS A 119 3.14 -8.79 4.99
N PRO A 120 3.18 -7.53 4.51
CA PRO A 120 3.91 -6.46 5.18
C PRO A 120 3.47 -6.26 6.64
N LEU A 121 2.17 -6.43 6.92
CA LEU A 121 1.64 -6.35 8.29
C LEU A 121 2.18 -7.48 9.18
N ALA A 122 2.25 -8.71 8.69
CA ALA A 122 2.78 -9.84 9.45
C ALA A 122 4.28 -9.65 9.75
N VAL A 123 5.06 -9.18 8.77
CA VAL A 123 6.49 -8.87 8.95
C VAL A 123 6.67 -7.78 10.02
N ALA A 124 5.93 -6.68 9.94
CA ALA A 124 5.98 -5.61 10.93
C ALA A 124 5.56 -6.10 12.33
N THR A 125 4.59 -7.02 12.42
CA THR A 125 4.16 -7.60 13.70
C THR A 125 5.28 -8.41 14.35
N ILE A 126 5.95 -9.28 13.59
CA ILE A 126 7.10 -10.07 14.08
C ILE A 126 8.22 -9.14 14.55
N LEU A 127 8.56 -8.10 13.77
CA LEU A 127 9.60 -7.15 14.15
C LEU A 127 9.25 -6.37 15.42
N ALA A 128 7.98 -5.99 15.60
CA ALA A 128 7.53 -5.33 16.82
C ALA A 128 7.64 -6.24 18.05
N GLU A 129 7.34 -7.53 17.90
CA GLU A 129 7.52 -8.53 18.95
C GLU A 129 8.98 -8.73 19.32
N LEU A 130 9.91 -8.59 18.35
CA LEU A 130 11.35 -8.57 18.59
C LEU A 130 11.86 -7.25 19.20
N GLY A 131 10.98 -6.27 19.41
CA GLY A 131 11.31 -4.99 20.01
C GLY A 131 11.95 -3.99 19.04
N MET A 132 11.74 -4.15 17.73
CA MET A 132 12.25 -3.19 16.74
C MET A 132 11.59 -1.82 16.87
N ASP A 133 12.33 -0.78 16.48
CA ASP A 133 11.91 0.61 16.60
C ASP A 133 10.93 1.01 15.48
N THR A 134 10.27 2.16 15.65
CA THR A 134 9.27 2.67 14.69
C THR A 134 9.81 2.79 13.27
N THR A 135 11.08 3.19 13.09
CA THR A 135 11.70 3.36 11.78
C THR A 135 11.76 2.02 11.04
N THR A 136 12.19 0.96 11.73
CA THR A 136 12.24 -0.40 11.20
C THR A 136 10.83 -0.93 10.87
N LEU A 137 9.85 -0.65 11.72
CA LEU A 137 8.46 -1.09 11.47
C LEU A 137 7.83 -0.38 10.27
N VAL A 138 8.10 0.91 10.09
CA VAL A 138 7.66 1.67 8.93
C VAL A 138 8.33 1.12 7.66
N ALA A 139 9.64 0.88 7.70
CA ALA A 139 10.35 0.28 6.57
C ALA A 139 9.78 -1.10 6.19
N ALA A 140 9.49 -1.95 7.19
CA ALA A 140 8.88 -3.25 6.96
C ALA A 140 7.49 -3.18 6.31
N LEU A 141 6.67 -2.20 6.68
CA LEU A 141 5.36 -2.00 6.05
C LEU A 141 5.48 -1.54 4.58
N LEU A 142 6.56 -0.84 4.23
CA LEU A 142 6.75 -0.23 2.92
C LEU A 142 7.69 -0.99 1.97
N HIS A 143 8.40 -2.03 2.43
CA HIS A 143 9.48 -2.64 1.65
C HIS A 143 9.03 -3.13 0.26
N ASP A 144 7.92 -3.86 0.21
CA ASP A 144 7.34 -4.35 -1.05
C ASP A 144 6.67 -3.24 -1.87
N THR A 145 6.32 -2.10 -1.27
CA THR A 145 5.68 -1.01 -2.03
C THR A 145 6.64 -0.43 -3.06
N VAL A 146 7.93 -0.36 -2.74
CA VAL A 146 8.98 0.13 -3.64
C VAL A 146 9.36 -0.93 -4.69
N GLU A 147 9.20 -2.21 -4.36
CA GLU A 147 9.54 -3.31 -5.26
C GLU A 147 8.43 -3.65 -6.25
N ASP A 148 7.18 -3.72 -5.77
CA ASP A 148 6.03 -4.27 -6.50
C ASP A 148 5.06 -3.19 -7.02
N THR A 149 5.28 -1.91 -6.69
CA THR A 149 4.34 -0.82 -7.03
C THR A 149 5.05 0.42 -7.57
N ASN A 150 4.29 1.49 -7.86
CA ASN A 150 4.84 2.75 -8.38
C ASN A 150 5.34 3.71 -7.28
N PHE A 151 5.31 3.31 -6.01
CA PHE A 151 5.75 4.16 -4.90
C PHE A 151 7.29 4.19 -4.85
N SER A 152 7.92 5.35 -5.05
CA SER A 152 9.38 5.39 -5.22
C SER A 152 10.14 5.59 -3.89
N LEU A 153 11.46 5.34 -3.90
CA LEU A 153 12.31 5.66 -2.75
C LEU A 153 12.30 7.16 -2.43
N GLU A 154 12.15 8.03 -3.43
CA GLU A 154 11.98 9.47 -3.23
C GLU A 154 10.65 9.78 -2.52
N ASP A 155 9.57 9.08 -2.86
CA ASP A 155 8.30 9.21 -2.15
C ASP A 155 8.43 8.76 -0.69
N VAL A 156 9.10 7.64 -0.43
CA VAL A 156 9.40 7.16 0.94
C VAL A 156 10.21 8.23 1.70
N ALA A 157 11.27 8.77 1.09
CA ALA A 157 12.12 9.76 1.73
C ALA A 157 11.35 11.06 2.04
N ARG A 158 10.46 11.48 1.13
CA ARG A 158 9.61 12.66 1.31
C ARG A 158 8.59 12.48 2.43
N ASP A 159 7.94 11.31 2.50
CA ASP A 159 6.75 11.10 3.33
C ASP A 159 7.09 10.51 4.72
N PHE A 160 8.22 9.80 4.82
CA PHE A 160 8.65 9.07 6.02
C PHE A 160 10.09 9.35 6.47
N GLY A 161 10.89 10.03 5.65
CA GLY A 161 12.25 10.47 5.99
C GLY A 161 13.36 9.58 5.42
N ALA A 162 14.58 10.12 5.42
CA ALA A 162 15.74 9.50 4.80
C ALA A 162 16.14 8.15 5.42
N ASP A 163 16.01 8.01 6.76
CA ASP A 163 16.38 6.77 7.45
C ASP A 163 15.48 5.59 7.03
N VAL A 164 14.17 5.84 6.89
CA VAL A 164 13.22 4.84 6.38
C VAL A 164 13.57 4.47 4.94
N ALA A 165 13.82 5.46 4.09
CA ALA A 165 14.19 5.22 2.69
C ALA A 165 15.48 4.38 2.58
N HIS A 166 16.46 4.64 3.44
CA HIS A 166 17.70 3.88 3.48
C HIS A 166 17.48 2.41 3.88
N LEU A 167 16.62 2.16 4.86
CA LEU A 167 16.27 0.79 5.26
C LEU A 167 15.52 0.06 4.15
N VAL A 168 14.54 0.70 3.52
CA VAL A 168 13.76 0.11 2.41
C VAL A 168 14.68 -0.24 1.24
N ASP A 169 15.52 0.70 0.81
CA ASP A 169 16.53 0.47 -0.25
C ASP A 169 17.46 -0.70 0.08
N GLY A 170 17.89 -0.79 1.35
CA GLY A 170 18.70 -1.90 1.84
C GLY A 170 18.01 -3.26 1.68
N VAL A 171 16.75 -3.39 2.11
CA VAL A 171 15.99 -4.65 2.04
C VAL A 171 15.72 -5.05 0.59
N THR A 172 15.21 -4.15 -0.24
CA THR A 172 14.92 -4.42 -1.67
C THR A 172 16.16 -4.81 -2.47
N LYS A 173 17.36 -4.38 -2.06
CA LYS A 173 18.61 -4.81 -2.69
C LYS A 173 19.02 -6.22 -2.28
N LEU A 174 18.76 -6.62 -1.04
CA LEU A 174 19.10 -7.96 -0.54
C LEU A 174 18.25 -9.04 -1.23
N ASP A 175 16.98 -8.76 -1.52
CA ASP A 175 16.10 -9.71 -2.21
C ASP A 175 16.55 -10.00 -3.65
N LYS A 176 17.33 -9.09 -4.26
CA LYS A 176 17.89 -9.23 -5.60
C LYS A 176 19.24 -9.98 -5.64
N VAL A 177 19.82 -10.31 -4.49
CA VAL A 177 21.09 -11.05 -4.43
C VAL A 177 20.79 -12.54 -4.60
N GLN A 178 21.15 -13.08 -5.76
CA GLN A 178 21.12 -14.53 -5.99
C GLN A 178 22.26 -15.19 -5.20
N PHE A 179 21.91 -15.96 -4.18
CA PHE A 179 22.88 -16.82 -3.49
C PHE A 179 23.23 -18.00 -4.42
N GLY A 180 24.46 -17.98 -4.94
CA GLY A 180 25.01 -19.02 -5.82
C GLY A 180 25.48 -20.27 -5.09
#